data_AF-A0AAW1DUH9-F1
#
_entry.id   AF-A0AAW1DUH9-F1
#
_cell.length_a   1.000
_cell.length_b   1.000
_cell.length_c   1.000
_cell.angle_alpha   90.00
_cell.angle_beta   90.00
_cell.angle_gamma   90.00
#
_symmetry.space_group_name_H-M   'P 1'
#
loop_
_entity.id
_entity.type
_entity.pdbx_description
1 polymer ?
#
loop_
_entity_poly.entity_id
_entity_poly.type
_entity_poly.pdbx_seq_one_letter_code
_entity_poly.pdbx_strand_id
1 'polypeptide(L)'
;MGLVVPHWEISGVSSGCQQGGCLTCSDYNGCLSCKPRFFMHLERIGMKQIGVCMTSCPPGFYGTRSPERNTCTKCRSECDSCFNKNFCTRCRAGFYLHLGKCQENCPEGLVRSDTQRECVPRCPAECEACVNSETCARCRPGLYQLSGRCHHVCPEDYEPSDKLMECTPQVHCEVGEWSEWSPCSRSGRTCGFKRGQETRTRQVLQYPSAFGNPCPEISEMKECLVKRRKCAGGRKKNERRNRNNRKDKENQEGRRERKRERGQERERDTGEREDSENRNKTEHRHRRGHDTDPVSPDDSLVQ
;
A
#
# COMPACT_ATOMS: atom_id res chain seq x y z
N MET A 1 39.69 -46.74 -44.80
CA MET A 1 39.73 -45.36 -44.27
C MET A 1 40.07 -45.46 -42.79
N GLY A 2 41.32 -45.16 -42.45
CA GLY A 2 41.80 -45.23 -41.07
C GLY A 2 41.35 -44.00 -40.30
N LEU A 3 40.75 -44.22 -39.13
CA LEU A 3 40.64 -43.19 -38.10
C LEU A 3 41.81 -43.38 -37.14
N VAL A 4 42.72 -42.41 -37.19
CA VAL A 4 43.86 -42.27 -36.31
C VAL A 4 43.32 -41.83 -34.94
N VAL A 5 43.47 -42.69 -33.93
CA VAL A 5 43.24 -42.33 -32.52
C VAL A 5 44.62 -42.04 -31.93
N PRO A 6 44.85 -40.86 -31.29
CA PRO A 6 46.18 -40.51 -30.84
C PRO A 6 46.59 -41.40 -29.67
N HIS A 7 47.81 -41.90 -29.78
CA HIS A 7 48.54 -42.65 -28.77
C HIS A 7 48.70 -41.74 -27.53
N TRP A 8 47.92 -41.99 -26.46
CA TRP A 8 48.25 -41.41 -25.17
C TRP A 8 49.34 -42.30 -24.57
N GLU A 9 50.58 -41.80 -24.67
CA GLU A 9 51.70 -42.46 -24.04
C GLU A 9 51.49 -42.50 -22.52
N ILE A 10 51.68 -43.70 -21.97
CA ILE A 10 51.85 -43.93 -20.54
C ILE A 10 53.21 -43.35 -20.14
N SER A 11 53.26 -42.02 -19.97
CA SER A 11 54.44 -41.33 -19.45
C SER A 11 54.31 -41.24 -17.94
N GLY A 12 55.11 -42.05 -17.24
CA GLY A 12 55.22 -42.10 -15.77
C GLY A 12 55.82 -40.83 -15.17
N VAL A 13 55.12 -39.71 -15.29
CA VAL A 13 55.40 -38.48 -14.55
C VAL A 13 54.41 -38.41 -13.40
N SER A 14 54.91 -38.43 -12.15
CA SER A 14 54.08 -38.27 -10.96
C SER A 14 53.28 -36.98 -11.06
N SER A 15 51.96 -37.08 -10.88
CA SER A 15 51.03 -35.95 -10.97
C SER A 15 51.55 -34.75 -10.19
N GLY A 16 52.23 -34.94 -9.05
CA GLY A 16 52.81 -33.88 -8.22
C GLY A 16 53.84 -32.94 -8.85
N CYS A 17 54.50 -33.34 -9.95
CA CYS A 17 55.45 -32.49 -10.67
C CYS A 17 54.77 -31.60 -11.75
N GLN A 18 53.57 -31.98 -12.19
CA GLN A 18 52.86 -31.30 -13.28
C GLN A 18 52.05 -30.08 -12.80
N GLN A 19 51.86 -29.90 -11.49
CA GLN A 19 51.16 -28.73 -10.94
C GLN A 19 52.07 -27.50 -10.85
N GLY A 20 51.58 -26.38 -11.40
CA GLY A 20 52.21 -25.07 -11.28
C GLY A 20 52.38 -24.68 -9.81
N GLY A 21 53.61 -24.34 -9.40
CA GLY A 21 53.92 -23.96 -8.01
C GLY A 21 55.01 -24.79 -7.36
N CYS A 22 55.41 -25.92 -7.95
CA CYS A 22 56.56 -26.70 -7.50
C CYS A 22 57.90 -26.07 -7.93
N LEU A 23 58.90 -26.08 -7.03
CA LEU A 23 60.28 -25.63 -7.29
C LEU A 23 61.20 -26.81 -7.61
N THR A 24 61.12 -27.87 -6.82
CA THR A 24 61.92 -29.09 -6.98
C THR A 24 61.00 -30.30 -6.84
N CYS A 25 61.19 -31.31 -7.68
CA CYS A 25 60.29 -32.44 -7.74
C CYS A 25 61.05 -33.75 -8.02
N SER A 26 60.40 -34.88 -7.73
CA SER A 26 60.93 -36.22 -7.98
C SER A 26 59.80 -37.15 -8.44
N ASP A 27 60.14 -38.15 -9.26
CA ASP A 27 59.15 -39.07 -9.82
C ASP A 27 58.43 -39.92 -8.75
N TYR A 28 59.07 -40.16 -7.60
CA TYR A 28 58.50 -41.01 -6.55
C TYR A 28 57.71 -40.23 -5.50
N ASN A 29 58.22 -39.07 -5.08
CA ASN A 29 57.63 -38.30 -3.98
C ASN A 29 56.80 -37.11 -4.46
N GLY A 30 56.72 -36.87 -5.78
CA GLY A 30 56.07 -35.68 -6.33
C GLY A 30 56.89 -34.42 -6.02
N CYS A 31 56.20 -33.33 -5.67
CA CYS A 31 56.85 -32.07 -5.33
C CYS A 31 57.56 -32.12 -3.97
N LEU A 32 58.82 -31.68 -3.95
CA LEU A 32 59.66 -31.63 -2.75
C LEU A 32 59.66 -30.23 -2.10
N SER A 33 59.53 -29.17 -2.88
CA SER A 33 59.47 -27.78 -2.39
C SER A 33 58.52 -26.91 -3.21
N CYS A 34 57.74 -26.07 -2.54
CA CYS A 34 56.78 -25.18 -3.16
C CYS A 34 57.29 -23.74 -3.23
N LYS A 35 56.83 -22.98 -4.24
CA LYS A 35 57.01 -21.53 -4.29
C LYS A 35 56.41 -20.88 -3.03
N PRO A 36 56.95 -19.73 -2.53
CA PRO A 36 56.54 -19.12 -1.26
C PRO A 36 55.05 -18.76 -1.09
N ARG A 37 54.26 -18.71 -2.18
CA ARG A 37 52.81 -18.44 -2.13
C ARG A 37 51.94 -19.70 -2.03
N PHE A 38 52.51 -20.88 -2.20
CA PHE A 38 51.80 -22.15 -2.22
C PHE A 38 51.99 -22.91 -0.92
N PHE A 39 51.04 -23.79 -0.61
CA PHE A 39 51.05 -24.70 0.51
C PHE A 39 51.35 -26.11 0.03
N MET A 40 52.30 -26.77 0.68
CA MET A 40 52.62 -28.18 0.46
C MET A 40 51.56 -29.05 1.14
N HIS A 41 50.92 -29.92 0.36
CA HIS A 41 50.00 -30.95 0.84
C HIS A 41 50.54 -32.34 0.46
N LEU A 42 50.35 -33.32 1.36
CA LEU A 42 50.71 -34.71 1.12
C LEU A 42 49.46 -35.48 0.70
N GLU A 43 49.31 -35.69 -0.60
CA GLU A 43 48.19 -36.43 -1.17
C GLU A 43 48.48 -37.93 -1.10
N ARG A 44 47.50 -38.72 -0.63
CA ARG A 44 47.63 -40.18 -0.52
C ARG A 44 47.01 -40.86 -1.73
N ILE A 45 47.82 -41.59 -2.50
CA ILE A 45 47.39 -42.42 -3.62
C ILE A 45 47.69 -43.88 -3.27
N GLY A 46 46.67 -44.61 -2.84
CA GLY A 46 46.84 -45.97 -2.29
C GLY A 46 47.71 -45.97 -1.04
N MET A 47 48.88 -46.61 -1.11
CA MET A 47 49.87 -46.65 -0.02
C MET A 47 50.95 -45.56 -0.15
N LYS A 48 51.00 -44.83 -1.26
CA LYS A 48 52.01 -43.78 -1.52
C LYS A 48 51.50 -42.42 -1.03
N GLN A 49 52.41 -41.58 -0.56
CA GLN A 49 52.16 -40.17 -0.29
C GLN A 49 53.03 -39.33 -1.23
N ILE A 50 52.42 -38.42 -1.97
CA ILE A 50 53.11 -37.51 -2.88
C ILE A 50 52.90 -36.06 -2.43
N GLY A 51 53.93 -35.23 -2.56
CA GLY A 51 53.84 -33.80 -2.33
C GLY A 51 53.21 -33.09 -3.50
N VAL A 52 52.25 -32.22 -3.22
CA VAL A 52 51.59 -31.34 -4.20
C VAL A 52 51.54 -29.91 -3.66
N CYS A 53 51.72 -28.93 -4.53
CA CYS A 53 51.66 -27.52 -4.16
C CYS A 53 50.30 -26.92 -4.54
N MET A 54 49.59 -26.36 -3.56
CA MET A 54 48.27 -25.77 -3.76
C MET A 54 48.22 -24.31 -3.32
N THR A 55 47.38 -23.50 -3.96
CA THR A 55 47.14 -22.10 -3.56
C THR A 55 46.28 -21.99 -2.30
N SER A 56 45.52 -23.03 -1.97
CA SER A 56 44.71 -23.15 -0.75
C SER A 56 44.63 -24.61 -0.33
N CYS A 57 44.51 -24.86 0.98
CA CYS A 57 44.44 -26.23 1.49
C CYS A 57 43.09 -26.88 1.21
N PRO A 58 43.07 -28.22 0.99
CA PRO A 58 41.84 -28.94 0.70
C PRO A 58 40.94 -29.06 1.95
N PRO A 59 39.66 -29.44 1.79
CA PRO A 59 38.75 -29.67 2.92
C PRO A 59 39.36 -30.59 3.98
N GLY A 60 39.14 -30.28 5.26
CA GLY A 60 39.78 -30.99 6.38
C GLY A 60 41.22 -30.60 6.67
N PHE A 61 41.80 -29.62 5.97
CA PHE A 61 43.14 -29.08 6.23
C PHE A 61 43.12 -27.55 6.33
N TYR A 62 44.02 -27.00 7.14
CA TYR A 62 44.26 -25.57 7.25
C TYR A 62 45.72 -25.24 6.88
N GLY A 63 45.95 -24.03 6.38
CA GLY A 63 47.28 -23.58 5.97
C GLY A 63 48.12 -23.10 7.15
N THR A 64 49.33 -23.62 7.28
CA THR A 64 50.35 -23.15 8.22
C THR A 64 51.51 -22.53 7.45
N ARG A 65 51.85 -21.27 7.74
CA ARG A 65 52.98 -20.57 7.13
C ARG A 65 54.16 -20.58 8.10
N SER A 66 55.31 -21.10 7.67
CA SER A 66 56.57 -21.03 8.42
C SER A 66 57.64 -20.34 7.56
N PRO A 67 58.74 -19.87 8.18
CA PRO A 67 59.88 -19.29 7.44
C PRO A 67 60.48 -20.26 6.41
N GLU A 68 60.32 -21.57 6.63
CA GLU A 68 60.91 -22.62 5.79
C GLU A 68 59.97 -23.07 4.67
N ARG A 69 58.68 -23.27 4.97
CA ARG A 69 57.68 -23.72 4.00
C ARG A 69 56.25 -23.48 4.49
N ASN A 70 55.33 -23.23 3.57
CA ASN A 70 53.91 -23.30 3.91
C ASN A 70 53.39 -24.72 3.69
N THR A 71 52.59 -25.22 4.61
CA THR A 71 52.08 -26.60 4.60
C THR A 71 50.59 -26.63 4.89
N CYS A 72 49.91 -27.65 4.37
CA CYS A 72 48.54 -27.97 4.76
C CYS A 72 48.56 -28.96 5.92
N THR A 73 48.06 -28.52 7.07
CA THR A 73 47.97 -29.31 8.29
C THR A 73 46.55 -29.80 8.50
N LYS A 74 46.36 -31.07 8.84
CA LYS A 74 45.04 -31.68 9.04
C LYS A 74 44.32 -31.05 10.24
N CYS A 75 43.02 -30.81 10.10
CA CYS A 75 42.13 -30.45 11.19
C CYS A 75 42.00 -31.59 12.22
N ARG A 76 41.43 -31.28 13.39
CA ARG A 76 41.07 -32.31 14.37
C ARG A 76 39.99 -33.25 13.83
N SER A 77 39.88 -34.44 14.42
CA SER A 77 38.96 -35.51 14.00
C SER A 77 37.49 -35.12 14.06
N GLU A 78 37.11 -34.20 14.94
CA GLU A 78 35.72 -33.77 15.15
C GLU A 78 35.31 -32.69 14.13
N CYS A 79 36.28 -32.17 13.36
CA CYS A 79 36.10 -31.04 12.48
C CYS A 79 36.12 -31.45 11.01
N ASP A 80 35.17 -30.90 10.27
CA ASP A 80 35.09 -31.02 8.82
C ASP A 80 35.96 -29.92 8.16
N SER A 81 35.90 -28.71 8.71
CA SER A 81 36.81 -27.61 8.36
C SER A 81 37.25 -26.84 9.59
N CYS A 82 38.44 -26.24 9.52
CA CYS A 82 39.02 -25.49 10.62
C CYS A 82 39.86 -24.31 10.12
N PHE A 83 39.89 -23.25 10.94
CA PHE A 83 40.78 -22.11 10.73
C PHE A 83 42.20 -22.43 11.20
N ASN A 84 42.31 -23.14 12.34
CA ASN A 84 43.57 -23.68 12.85
C ASN A 84 43.31 -24.94 13.68
N LYS A 85 44.35 -25.54 14.27
CA LYS A 85 44.26 -26.77 15.08
C LYS A 85 43.27 -26.69 16.26
N ASN A 86 42.97 -25.48 16.75
CA ASN A 86 42.13 -25.26 17.92
C ASN A 86 40.77 -24.63 17.60
N PHE A 87 40.61 -24.08 16.39
CA PHE A 87 39.41 -23.36 15.98
C PHE A 87 38.82 -23.99 14.72
N CYS A 88 37.72 -24.71 14.91
CA CYS A 88 36.94 -25.33 13.87
C CYS A 88 35.86 -24.38 13.36
N THR A 89 35.60 -24.45 12.06
CA THR A 89 34.59 -23.63 11.38
C THR A 89 33.37 -24.46 10.99
N ARG A 90 33.52 -25.78 10.90
CA ARG A 90 32.44 -26.73 10.68
C ARG A 90 32.74 -28.05 11.36
N CYS A 91 31.76 -28.59 12.06
CA CYS A 91 31.86 -29.86 12.74
C CYS A 91 31.39 -31.02 11.85
N ARG A 92 31.96 -32.20 12.09
CA ARG A 92 31.47 -33.44 11.47
C ARG A 92 30.11 -33.81 12.01
N ALA A 93 29.37 -34.64 11.27
CA ALA A 93 28.09 -35.16 11.74
C ALA A 93 28.24 -35.83 13.12
N GLY A 94 27.31 -35.53 14.03
CA GLY A 94 27.37 -35.97 15.43
C GLY A 94 28.07 -35.01 16.40
N PHE A 95 28.79 -34.00 15.88
CA PHE A 95 29.42 -32.95 16.69
C PHE A 95 28.79 -31.58 16.40
N TYR A 96 28.73 -30.74 17.44
CA TYR A 96 28.11 -29.43 17.43
C TYR A 96 29.14 -28.36 17.74
N LEU A 97 29.12 -27.28 16.96
CA LEU A 97 30.05 -26.17 17.11
C LEU A 97 29.67 -25.30 18.32
N HIS A 98 30.66 -25.04 19.17
CA HIS A 98 30.54 -24.09 20.28
C HIS A 98 31.89 -23.39 20.48
N LEU A 99 31.91 -22.05 20.32
CA LEU A 99 33.12 -21.22 20.47
C LEU A 99 34.34 -21.75 19.70
N GLY A 100 34.12 -22.23 18.47
CA GLY A 100 35.18 -22.78 17.61
C GLY A 100 35.61 -24.19 17.96
N LYS A 101 34.93 -24.90 18.86
CA LYS A 101 35.20 -26.31 19.20
C LYS A 101 34.01 -27.18 18.81
N CYS A 102 34.30 -28.39 18.35
CA CYS A 102 33.30 -29.39 18.01
C CYS A 102 33.15 -30.37 19.16
N GLN A 103 31.94 -30.53 19.69
CA GLN A 103 31.64 -31.37 20.85
C GLN A 103 30.34 -32.17 20.64
N GLU A 104 30.24 -33.36 21.22
CA GLU A 104 29.04 -34.22 21.07
C GLU A 104 27.86 -33.71 21.90
N ASN A 105 28.13 -33.23 23.12
CA ASN A 105 27.14 -32.70 24.05
C ASN A 105 27.36 -31.20 24.24
N CYS A 106 26.30 -30.40 24.23
CA CYS A 106 26.36 -28.96 24.47
C CYS A 106 26.54 -28.64 25.96
N PRO A 107 27.19 -27.51 26.31
CA PRO A 107 27.32 -27.09 27.69
C PRO A 107 25.95 -26.71 28.27
N GLU A 108 25.88 -26.51 29.60
CA GLU A 108 24.63 -26.13 30.26
C GLU A 108 24.01 -24.86 29.66
N GLY A 109 22.68 -24.86 29.52
CA GLY A 109 21.91 -23.76 28.93
C GLY A 109 21.82 -23.79 27.40
N LEU A 110 22.58 -24.65 26.71
CA LEU A 110 22.52 -24.82 25.26
C LEU A 110 21.95 -26.19 24.87
N VAL A 111 21.38 -26.26 23.67
CA VAL A 111 20.83 -27.47 23.05
C VAL A 111 21.45 -27.71 21.68
N ARG A 112 21.40 -28.97 21.24
CA ARG A 112 21.88 -29.39 19.92
C ARG A 112 20.93 -28.89 18.83
N SER A 113 21.45 -28.16 17.86
CA SER A 113 20.72 -27.81 16.63
C SER A 113 21.25 -28.65 15.47
N ASP A 114 20.46 -29.62 15.00
CA ASP A 114 20.87 -30.47 13.87
C ASP A 114 20.88 -29.72 12.54
N THR A 115 20.03 -28.71 12.39
CA THR A 115 19.97 -27.88 11.18
C THR A 115 21.20 -27.00 11.04
N GLN A 116 21.67 -26.40 12.15
CA GLN A 116 22.85 -25.53 12.16
C GLN A 116 24.15 -26.31 12.44
N ARG A 117 24.08 -27.50 13.05
CA ARG A 117 25.21 -28.26 13.61
C ARG A 117 26.00 -27.46 14.64
N GLU A 118 25.28 -26.71 15.45
CA GLU A 118 25.84 -25.83 16.49
C GLU A 118 25.10 -26.04 17.82
N CYS A 119 25.74 -25.64 18.91
CA CYS A 119 25.10 -25.53 20.20
C CYS A 119 24.40 -24.17 20.29
N VAL A 120 23.06 -24.20 20.34
CA VAL A 120 22.21 -23.01 20.32
C VAL A 120 21.49 -22.84 21.66
N PRO A 121 21.07 -21.62 22.04
CA PRO A 121 20.25 -21.43 23.22
C PRO A 121 18.92 -22.17 23.12
N ARG A 122 18.40 -22.64 24.26
CA ARG A 122 17.05 -23.21 24.31
C ARG A 122 16.01 -22.10 24.20
N CYS A 123 15.37 -21.99 23.04
CA CYS A 123 14.37 -20.95 22.80
C CYS A 123 12.98 -21.31 23.38
N PRO A 124 12.17 -20.29 23.74
CA PRO A 124 10.75 -20.46 24.05
C PRO A 124 9.97 -21.12 22.90
N ALA A 125 8.81 -21.72 23.20
CA ALA A 125 8.03 -22.48 22.22
C ALA A 125 7.54 -21.63 21.04
N GLU A 126 7.31 -20.34 21.27
CA GLU A 126 6.81 -19.35 20.33
C GLU A 126 7.93 -18.70 19.49
N CYS A 127 9.19 -19.01 19.83
CA CYS A 127 10.38 -18.40 19.26
C CYS A 127 11.09 -19.36 18.31
N GLU A 128 11.46 -18.89 17.12
CA GLU A 128 12.22 -19.68 16.15
C GLU A 128 13.74 -19.56 16.40
N ALA A 129 14.21 -18.36 16.71
CA ALA A 129 15.60 -18.10 17.07
C ALA A 129 15.66 -17.07 18.20
N CYS A 130 16.49 -17.33 19.20
CA CYS A 130 16.59 -16.53 20.41
C CYS A 130 18.05 -16.19 20.72
N VAL A 131 18.25 -15.05 21.40
CA VAL A 131 19.55 -14.66 21.93
C VAL A 131 19.88 -15.49 23.17
N ASN A 132 18.86 -15.71 24.01
CA ASN A 132 18.91 -16.52 25.22
C ASN A 132 17.51 -17.11 25.49
N SER A 133 17.32 -17.80 26.62
CA SER A 133 16.05 -18.44 26.96
C SER A 133 14.86 -17.50 27.14
N GLU A 134 15.07 -16.18 27.24
CA GLU A 134 14.02 -15.19 27.49
C GLU A 134 13.83 -14.22 26.32
N THR A 135 14.91 -13.86 25.64
CA THR A 135 14.93 -12.87 24.56
C THR A 135 14.88 -13.58 23.21
N CYS A 136 13.71 -13.59 22.59
CA CYS A 136 13.51 -14.02 21.24
C CYS A 136 14.08 -12.99 20.26
N ALA A 137 14.86 -13.47 19.28
CA ALA A 137 15.37 -12.67 18.17
C ALA A 137 14.42 -12.74 16.96
N ARG A 138 13.73 -13.87 16.75
CA ARG A 138 12.80 -14.08 15.65
C ARG A 138 11.66 -15.00 16.06
N CYS A 139 10.45 -14.47 16.01
CA CYS A 139 9.23 -15.20 16.32
C CYS A 139 8.90 -16.24 15.25
N ARG A 140 8.15 -17.27 15.64
CA ARG A 140 7.56 -18.19 14.67
C ARG A 140 6.56 -17.46 13.75
N PRO A 141 6.31 -17.97 12.54
CA PRO A 141 5.35 -17.35 11.62
C PRO A 141 3.97 -17.14 12.25
N GLY A 142 3.38 -15.96 12.05
CA GLY A 142 2.07 -15.58 12.58
C GLY A 142 2.08 -15.05 14.01
N LEU A 143 3.26 -14.75 14.58
CA LEU A 143 3.39 -14.07 15.87
C LEU A 143 4.11 -12.74 15.70
N TYR A 144 3.75 -11.77 16.56
CA TYR A 144 4.29 -10.43 16.58
C TYR A 144 5.28 -10.27 17.74
N GLN A 145 6.46 -9.73 17.45
CA GLN A 145 7.48 -9.50 18.46
C GLN A 145 7.21 -8.21 19.24
N LEU A 146 7.36 -8.28 20.57
CA LEU A 146 7.34 -7.12 21.46
C LEU A 146 8.33 -7.34 22.59
N SER A 147 9.31 -6.44 22.74
CA SER A 147 10.29 -6.49 23.84
C SER A 147 10.98 -7.85 24.00
N GLY A 148 11.32 -8.50 22.87
CA GLY A 148 11.96 -9.82 22.84
C GLY A 148 11.02 -11.00 23.14
N ARG A 149 9.72 -10.79 23.24
CA ARG A 149 8.71 -11.85 23.39
C ARG A 149 7.81 -11.93 22.15
N CYS A 150 7.24 -13.09 21.92
CA CYS A 150 6.36 -13.33 20.77
C CYS A 150 4.93 -13.43 21.25
N HIS A 151 4.04 -12.69 20.60
CA HIS A 151 2.64 -12.60 20.95
C HIS A 151 1.76 -13.00 19.77
N HIS A 152 0.75 -13.83 20.01
CA HIS A 152 -0.29 -14.12 19.01
C HIS A 152 -1.23 -12.93 18.81
N VAL A 153 -1.47 -12.16 19.86
CA VAL A 153 -2.27 -10.92 19.86
C VAL A 153 -1.49 -9.88 20.64
N CYS A 154 -1.33 -8.68 20.08
CA CYS A 154 -0.62 -7.59 20.73
C CYS A 154 -1.37 -7.09 21.99
N PRO A 155 -0.65 -6.67 23.06
CA PRO A 155 -1.26 -6.10 24.27
C PRO A 155 -2.06 -4.81 24.03
N GLU A 156 -2.84 -4.36 25.03
CA GLU A 156 -3.89 -3.31 24.87
C GLU A 156 -3.43 -1.94 24.32
N ASP A 157 -2.14 -1.60 24.39
CA ASP A 157 -1.60 -0.33 23.84
C ASP A 157 -0.80 -0.52 22.55
N TYR A 158 -0.85 -1.71 21.97
CA TYR A 158 -0.08 -2.08 20.79
C TYR A 158 -0.99 -2.61 19.69
N GLU A 159 -0.59 -2.37 18.45
CA GLU A 159 -1.25 -2.90 17.25
C GLU A 159 -0.28 -3.80 16.46
N PRO A 160 -0.79 -4.82 15.76
CA PRO A 160 0.03 -5.68 14.92
C PRO A 160 0.49 -4.94 13.66
N SER A 161 1.80 -4.96 13.39
CA SER A 161 2.38 -4.46 12.15
C SER A 161 2.85 -5.63 11.28
N ASP A 162 2.05 -6.03 10.29
CA ASP A 162 2.39 -7.16 9.39
C ASP A 162 3.66 -6.90 8.57
N LYS A 163 4.02 -5.64 8.33
CA LYS A 163 5.26 -5.30 7.60
C LYS A 163 6.51 -5.57 8.42
N LEU A 164 6.41 -5.40 9.74
CA LEU A 164 7.53 -5.55 10.67
C LEU A 164 7.46 -6.89 11.42
N MET A 165 6.31 -7.57 11.43
CA MET A 165 6.03 -8.72 12.29
C MET A 165 6.27 -8.39 13.77
N GLU A 166 5.90 -7.17 14.16
CA GLU A 166 6.12 -6.59 15.47
C GLU A 166 4.83 -5.96 16.00
N CYS A 167 4.72 -5.88 17.32
CA CYS A 167 3.70 -5.07 17.97
C CYS A 167 4.22 -3.64 18.07
N THR A 168 3.58 -2.71 17.36
CA THR A 168 3.91 -1.29 17.42
C THR A 168 2.96 -0.55 18.36
N PRO A 169 3.41 0.48 19.08
CA PRO A 169 2.50 1.26 19.92
C PRO A 169 1.35 1.84 19.10
N GLN A 170 0.13 1.75 19.62
CA GLN A 170 -1.03 2.37 19.00
C GLN A 170 -0.85 3.89 18.99
N VAL A 171 -1.14 4.48 17.84
CA VAL A 171 -1.14 5.94 17.71
C VAL A 171 -2.55 6.44 17.92
N HIS A 172 -2.77 7.23 18.97
CA HIS A 172 -4.06 7.90 19.22
C HIS A 172 -4.11 9.26 18.55
N CYS A 173 -5.31 9.78 18.31
CA CYS A 173 -5.44 11.11 17.74
C CYS A 173 -5.09 12.20 18.75
N GLU A 174 -4.21 13.12 18.33
CA GLU A 174 -3.91 14.34 19.07
C GLU A 174 -4.33 15.55 18.25
N VAL A 175 -4.96 16.52 18.91
CA VAL A 175 -5.47 17.74 18.29
C VAL A 175 -4.84 18.96 18.94
N GLY A 176 -4.66 20.02 18.15
CA GLY A 176 -4.08 21.26 18.60
C GLY A 176 -5.06 22.14 19.38
N GLU A 177 -4.57 23.34 19.71
CA GLU A 177 -5.40 24.38 20.31
C GLU A 177 -6.52 24.82 19.37
N TRP A 178 -7.61 25.29 19.96
CA TRP A 178 -8.72 25.87 19.21
C TRP A 178 -8.31 27.17 18.55
N SER A 179 -8.80 27.40 17.32
CA SER A 179 -8.75 28.72 16.72
C SER A 179 -9.57 29.73 17.54
N GLU A 180 -9.30 31.01 17.30
CA GLU A 180 -10.23 32.08 17.64
C GLU A 180 -11.61 31.82 17.01
N TRP A 181 -12.66 32.30 17.68
CA TRP A 181 -14.02 32.20 17.18
C TRP A 181 -14.21 33.05 15.92
N SER A 182 -14.85 32.48 14.90
CA SER A 182 -15.22 33.24 13.71
C SER A 182 -16.21 34.36 14.07
N PRO A 183 -16.28 35.45 13.28
CA PRO A 183 -17.33 36.44 13.45
C PRO A 183 -18.73 35.81 13.36
N CYS A 184 -19.63 36.23 14.25
CA CYS A 184 -21.03 35.80 14.23
C CYS A 184 -21.64 35.98 12.83
N SER A 185 -22.17 34.90 12.25
CA SER A 185 -22.70 34.90 10.88
C SER A 185 -24.03 34.15 10.78
N ARG A 186 -24.84 34.48 9.76
CA ARG A 186 -26.04 33.71 9.40
C ARG A 186 -26.12 33.61 7.89
N SER A 187 -26.23 32.39 7.36
CA SER A 187 -26.27 32.12 5.91
C SER A 187 -25.11 32.79 5.14
N GLY A 188 -23.89 32.70 5.68
CA GLY A 188 -22.67 33.27 5.06
C GLY A 188 -22.58 34.81 5.11
N ARG A 189 -23.40 35.49 5.92
CA ARG A 189 -23.40 36.95 6.06
C ARG A 189 -23.14 37.34 7.50
N THR A 190 -22.54 38.50 7.73
CA THR A 190 -22.25 39.08 9.06
C THR A 190 -23.17 40.26 9.44
N CYS A 191 -24.17 40.55 8.60
CA CYS A 191 -25.14 41.65 8.78
C CYS A 191 -26.59 41.19 8.54
N GLY A 192 -27.56 41.97 9.00
CA GLY A 192 -28.99 41.76 8.70
C GLY A 192 -29.71 40.73 9.58
N PHE A 193 -29.07 40.24 10.64
CA PHE A 193 -29.65 39.28 11.60
C PHE A 193 -29.41 39.69 13.05
N LYS A 194 -30.14 39.04 13.97
CA LYS A 194 -30.02 39.21 15.44
C LYS A 194 -29.44 37.97 16.12
N ARG A 195 -29.77 36.78 15.60
CA ARG A 195 -29.23 35.47 15.99
C ARG A 195 -28.41 34.93 14.83
N GLY A 196 -27.19 34.50 15.10
CA GLY A 196 -26.29 33.84 14.16
C GLY A 196 -25.53 32.72 14.86
N GLN A 197 -24.52 32.19 14.19
CA GLN A 197 -23.59 31.21 14.73
C GLN A 197 -22.15 31.67 14.52
N GLU A 198 -21.31 31.37 15.49
CA GLU A 198 -19.86 31.45 15.40
C GLU A 198 -19.31 30.03 15.44
N THR A 199 -18.22 29.81 14.72
CA THR A 199 -17.55 28.51 14.61
C THR A 199 -16.08 28.70 14.91
N ARG A 200 -15.51 27.76 15.67
CA ARG A 200 -14.06 27.63 15.84
C ARG A 200 -13.64 26.23 15.40
N THR A 201 -12.40 26.10 14.97
CA THR A 201 -11.84 24.85 14.47
C THR A 201 -10.47 24.61 15.08
N ARG A 202 -10.10 23.34 15.27
CA ARG A 202 -8.74 22.95 15.67
C ARG A 202 -8.16 21.98 14.65
N GLN A 203 -6.83 22.00 14.51
CA GLN A 203 -6.12 21.12 13.60
C GLN A 203 -5.86 19.77 14.28
N VAL A 204 -5.80 18.69 13.49
CA VAL A 204 -5.32 17.38 13.95
C VAL A 204 -3.79 17.38 13.85
N LEU A 205 -3.10 17.21 14.97
CA LEU A 205 -1.64 17.16 15.04
C LEU A 205 -1.12 15.74 14.78
N GLN A 206 -1.80 14.75 15.35
CA GLN A 206 -1.50 13.34 15.15
C GLN A 206 -2.78 12.63 14.72
N TYR A 207 -2.75 11.99 13.55
CA TYR A 207 -3.86 11.14 13.12
C TYR A 207 -3.80 9.80 13.84
N PRO A 208 -4.97 9.22 14.18
CA PRO A 208 -5.01 7.93 14.83
C PRO A 208 -4.66 6.81 13.86
N SER A 209 -4.03 5.78 14.40
CA SER A 209 -3.87 4.47 13.78
C SER A 209 -5.21 3.74 13.63
N ALA A 210 -5.20 2.56 13.01
CA ALA A 210 -6.41 1.74 12.82
C ALA A 210 -7.05 1.31 14.16
N PHE A 211 -6.22 1.13 15.19
CA PHE A 211 -6.63 0.74 16.54
C PHE A 211 -6.64 1.91 17.52
N GLY A 212 -6.21 3.10 17.09
CA GLY A 212 -6.13 4.29 17.92
C GLY A 212 -7.48 4.94 18.20
N ASN A 213 -7.55 5.72 19.29
CA ASN A 213 -8.73 6.50 19.62
C ASN A 213 -9.01 7.57 18.54
N PRO A 214 -10.26 7.69 18.05
CA PRO A 214 -10.60 8.66 17.02
C PRO A 214 -10.43 10.09 17.52
N CYS A 215 -10.26 11.02 16.59
CA CYS A 215 -10.11 12.43 16.94
C CYS A 215 -11.35 12.96 17.68
N PRO A 216 -11.15 13.69 18.78
CA PRO A 216 -12.24 14.42 19.41
C PRO A 216 -12.73 15.54 18.46
N GLU A 217 -13.88 16.15 18.76
CA GLU A 217 -14.56 17.10 17.87
C GLU A 217 -13.62 18.21 17.35
N ILE A 218 -13.48 18.35 16.04
CA ILE A 218 -12.53 19.29 15.41
C ILE A 218 -13.13 20.65 15.04
N SER A 219 -14.47 20.76 15.10
CA SER A 219 -15.21 21.98 14.81
C SER A 219 -16.30 22.16 15.84
N GLU A 220 -16.33 23.31 16.49
CA GLU A 220 -17.37 23.65 17.46
C GLU A 220 -18.19 24.82 16.94
N MET A 221 -19.51 24.74 17.10
CA MET A 221 -20.44 25.77 16.68
C MET A 221 -21.27 26.26 17.87
N LYS A 222 -21.33 27.57 18.03
CA LYS A 222 -22.07 28.22 19.12
C LYS A 222 -22.99 29.30 18.58
N GLU A 223 -24.16 29.43 19.20
CA GLU A 223 -25.08 30.52 18.88
C GLU A 223 -24.60 31.86 19.44
N CYS A 224 -24.76 32.92 18.63
CA CYS A 224 -24.35 34.27 18.98
C CYS A 224 -25.47 35.28 18.72
N LEU A 225 -25.51 36.31 19.57
CA LEU A 225 -26.49 37.40 19.50
C LEU A 225 -25.79 38.71 19.13
N VAL A 226 -26.19 39.32 18.02
CA VAL A 226 -25.60 40.58 17.53
C VAL A 226 -26.65 41.65 17.29
N LYS A 227 -26.23 42.92 17.37
CA LYS A 227 -27.07 44.05 16.98
C LYS A 227 -27.30 44.03 15.47
N ARG A 228 -28.56 44.11 15.05
CA ARG A 228 -28.95 44.00 13.63
C ARG A 228 -28.46 45.22 12.82
N ARG A 229 -27.35 45.07 12.10
CA ARG A 229 -26.81 46.08 11.17
C ARG A 229 -27.41 45.91 9.77
N LYS A 230 -27.64 47.01 9.04
CA LYS A 230 -28.11 46.95 7.64
C LYS A 230 -26.96 46.47 6.73
N CYS A 231 -27.25 45.50 5.86
CA CYS A 231 -26.29 45.05 4.86
C CYS A 231 -26.16 46.07 3.72
N ALA A 232 -24.92 46.41 3.34
CA ALA A 232 -24.66 47.19 2.15
C ALA A 232 -25.06 46.38 0.89
N GLY A 233 -26.00 46.90 0.09
CA GLY A 233 -26.42 46.29 -1.19
C GLY A 233 -27.86 45.75 -1.28
N GLY A 234 -28.66 45.79 -0.21
CA GLY A 234 -30.01 45.20 -0.17
C GLY A 234 -31.14 45.90 -0.96
N ARG A 235 -30.86 46.88 -1.84
CA ARG A 235 -31.90 47.72 -2.47
C ARG A 235 -32.45 47.23 -3.83
N LYS A 236 -31.87 46.22 -4.48
CA LYS A 236 -32.27 45.84 -5.86
C LYS A 236 -33.49 44.91 -5.99
N LYS A 237 -33.96 44.24 -4.92
CA LYS A 237 -35.12 43.33 -5.00
C LYS A 237 -36.47 44.08 -5.08
N ASN A 238 -36.61 45.20 -4.38
CA ASN A 238 -37.86 45.97 -4.38
C ASN A 238 -38.09 46.74 -5.70
N GLU A 239 -37.03 47.23 -6.35
CA GLU A 239 -37.16 47.89 -7.67
C GLU A 239 -37.66 46.92 -8.75
N ARG A 240 -37.15 45.69 -8.80
CA ARG A 240 -37.62 44.69 -9.78
C ARG A 240 -39.09 44.32 -9.57
N ARG A 241 -39.54 44.21 -8.31
CA ARG A 241 -40.95 43.93 -8.00
C ARG A 241 -41.87 45.10 -8.38
N ASN A 242 -41.43 46.34 -8.15
CA ASN A 242 -42.21 47.52 -8.52
C ASN A 242 -42.26 47.72 -10.04
N ARG A 243 -41.16 47.39 -10.76
CA ARG A 243 -41.10 47.43 -12.22
C ARG A 243 -42.00 46.38 -12.87
N ASN A 244 -42.06 45.17 -12.31
CA ASN A 244 -42.95 44.13 -12.79
C ASN A 244 -44.42 44.49 -12.54
N ASN A 245 -44.77 44.97 -11.34
CA ASN A 245 -46.13 45.45 -11.05
C ASN A 245 -46.58 46.62 -11.95
N ARG A 246 -45.66 47.53 -12.27
CA ARG A 246 -45.96 48.65 -13.20
C ARG A 246 -46.18 48.15 -14.63
N LYS A 247 -45.36 47.21 -15.12
CA LYS A 247 -45.54 46.57 -16.43
C LYS A 247 -46.84 45.78 -16.51
N ASP A 248 -47.22 45.06 -15.45
CA ASP A 248 -48.47 44.29 -15.43
C ASP A 248 -49.71 45.22 -15.45
N LYS A 249 -49.63 46.38 -14.79
CA LYS A 249 -50.69 47.39 -14.83
C LYS A 249 -50.85 48.03 -16.21
N GLU A 250 -49.73 48.43 -16.85
CA GLU A 250 -49.73 48.98 -18.22
C GLU A 250 -50.26 47.95 -19.25
N ASN A 251 -49.89 46.67 -19.09
CA ASN A 251 -50.36 45.60 -19.97
C ASN A 251 -51.86 45.28 -19.77
N GLN A 252 -52.38 45.46 -18.55
CA GLN A 252 -53.80 45.30 -18.25
C GLN A 252 -54.66 46.45 -18.79
N GLU A 253 -54.16 47.68 -18.77
CA GLU A 253 -54.82 48.84 -19.38
C GLU A 253 -54.86 48.72 -20.91
N GLY A 254 -53.75 48.35 -21.57
CA GLY A 254 -53.72 48.11 -23.01
C GLY A 254 -54.65 46.97 -23.48
N ARG A 255 -54.82 45.93 -22.65
CA ARG A 255 -55.80 44.86 -22.94
C ARG A 255 -57.25 45.32 -22.82
N ARG A 256 -57.55 46.28 -21.93
CA ARG A 256 -58.89 46.87 -21.78
C ARG A 256 -59.22 47.81 -22.94
N GLU A 257 -58.23 48.55 -23.42
CA GLU A 257 -58.38 49.47 -24.55
C GLU A 257 -58.66 48.72 -25.86
N ARG A 258 -57.86 47.68 -26.18
CA ARG A 258 -58.11 46.79 -27.33
C ARG A 258 -59.47 46.08 -27.27
N LYS A 259 -60.00 45.83 -26.07
CA LYS A 259 -61.33 45.24 -25.88
C LYS A 259 -62.45 46.26 -26.14
N ARG A 260 -62.22 47.55 -25.87
CA ARG A 260 -63.14 48.64 -26.21
C ARG A 260 -63.14 48.94 -27.71
N GLU A 261 -61.97 48.94 -28.35
CA GLU A 261 -61.85 49.09 -29.82
C GLU A 261 -62.56 47.95 -30.56
N ARG A 262 -62.32 46.69 -30.16
CA ARG A 262 -63.06 45.53 -30.72
C ARG A 262 -64.56 45.56 -30.42
N GLY A 263 -64.97 46.25 -29.35
CA GLY A 263 -66.39 46.46 -29.05
C GLY A 263 -67.02 47.46 -30.01
N GLN A 264 -66.34 48.57 -30.28
CA GLN A 264 -66.79 49.60 -31.22
C GLN A 264 -66.76 49.14 -32.69
N GLU A 265 -65.78 48.32 -33.10
CA GLU A 265 -65.80 47.69 -34.43
C GLU A 265 -66.98 46.73 -34.60
N ARG A 266 -67.31 45.94 -33.57
CA ARG A 266 -68.46 45.03 -33.61
C ARG A 266 -69.79 45.75 -33.70
N GLU A 267 -69.96 46.88 -33.03
CA GLU A 267 -71.17 47.69 -33.12
C GLU A 267 -71.35 48.34 -34.51
N ARG A 268 -70.25 48.76 -35.16
CA ARG A 268 -70.30 49.25 -36.56
C ARG A 268 -70.66 48.13 -37.53
N ASP A 269 -70.08 46.94 -37.36
CA ASP A 269 -70.32 45.78 -38.24
C ASP A 269 -71.76 45.24 -38.10
N THR A 270 -72.38 45.33 -36.92
CA THR A 270 -73.82 45.03 -36.75
C THR A 270 -74.74 46.06 -37.40
N GLY A 271 -74.38 47.36 -37.37
CA GLY A 271 -75.15 48.40 -38.05
C GLY A 271 -75.17 48.24 -39.57
N GLU A 272 -74.04 47.82 -40.18
CA GLU A 272 -73.98 47.53 -41.62
C GLU A 272 -74.71 46.23 -42.00
N ARG A 273 -74.74 45.22 -41.12
CA ARG A 273 -75.50 43.97 -41.33
C ARG A 273 -77.01 44.15 -41.26
N GLU A 274 -77.52 44.98 -40.34
CA GLU A 274 -78.96 45.23 -40.22
C GLU A 274 -79.51 45.99 -41.46
N ASP A 275 -78.72 46.89 -42.06
CA ASP A 275 -79.07 47.56 -43.33
C ASP A 275 -79.02 46.60 -44.54
N SER A 276 -78.17 45.57 -44.47
CA SER A 276 -78.01 44.53 -45.51
C SER A 276 -79.13 43.48 -45.50
N GLU A 277 -79.59 43.06 -44.30
CA GLU A 277 -80.66 42.08 -44.16
C GLU A 277 -82.05 42.64 -44.49
N ASN A 278 -82.26 43.95 -44.30
CA ASN A 278 -83.51 44.60 -44.71
C ASN A 278 -83.64 44.70 -46.25
N ARG A 279 -82.52 44.72 -46.99
CA ARG A 279 -82.49 44.63 -48.46
C ARG A 279 -82.79 43.21 -48.98
N ASN A 280 -82.28 42.16 -48.31
CA ASN A 280 -82.45 40.77 -48.73
C ASN A 280 -83.83 40.15 -48.38
N LYS A 281 -84.58 40.74 -47.44
CA LYS A 281 -85.93 40.28 -47.08
C LYS A 281 -87.00 40.61 -48.15
N THR A 282 -86.69 41.51 -49.08
CA THR A 282 -87.51 41.82 -50.27
C THR A 282 -87.35 40.81 -51.41
N GLU A 283 -86.22 40.08 -51.49
CA GLU A 283 -85.96 39.13 -52.59
C GLU A 283 -86.28 37.65 -52.27
N HIS A 284 -86.34 37.26 -50.99
CA HIS A 284 -86.48 35.84 -50.59
C HIS A 284 -87.92 35.35 -50.40
N ARG A 285 -88.90 35.96 -51.08
CA ARG A 285 -90.31 35.49 -51.11
C ARG A 285 -90.61 34.55 -52.29
N HIS A 286 -89.61 34.19 -53.10
CA HIS A 286 -89.81 33.53 -54.39
C HIS A 286 -89.49 32.03 -54.50
N ARG A 287 -88.97 31.33 -53.48
CA ARG A 287 -88.62 29.89 -53.64
C ARG A 287 -88.88 29.05 -52.38
N ARG A 288 -90.03 28.34 -52.36
CA ARG A 288 -90.34 27.20 -51.48
C ARG A 288 -90.21 25.89 -52.28
N GLY A 289 -89.81 24.80 -51.61
CA GLY A 289 -90.35 23.46 -51.89
C GLY A 289 -89.39 22.28 -51.69
N HIS A 290 -89.78 21.36 -50.78
CA HIS A 290 -89.45 19.92 -50.69
C HIS A 290 -88.03 19.49 -50.23
N ASP A 291 -87.81 18.42 -49.47
CA ASP A 291 -88.62 17.59 -48.55
C ASP A 291 -87.67 16.72 -47.67
N THR A 292 -88.10 16.48 -46.43
CA THR A 292 -87.96 15.35 -45.46
C THR A 292 -86.92 14.19 -45.61
N ASP A 293 -86.07 14.03 -44.57
CA ASP A 293 -85.89 12.89 -43.59
C ASP A 293 -85.56 11.42 -44.04
N PRO A 294 -85.14 10.46 -43.15
CA PRO A 294 -84.16 10.51 -42.04
C PRO A 294 -83.37 9.16 -41.72
N VAL A 295 -82.51 9.19 -40.67
CA VAL A 295 -82.13 8.16 -39.62
C VAL A 295 -81.06 7.02 -39.86
N SER A 296 -79.91 7.18 -39.17
CA SER A 296 -79.12 6.30 -38.23
C SER A 296 -78.65 4.84 -38.56
N PRO A 297 -77.93 4.12 -37.65
CA PRO A 297 -76.60 4.37 -37.02
C PRO A 297 -75.65 3.12 -36.95
N ASP A 298 -74.50 3.33 -36.29
CA ASP A 298 -73.79 2.43 -35.34
C ASP A 298 -72.57 1.57 -35.75
N ASP A 299 -71.70 1.51 -34.73
CA ASP A 299 -70.88 0.40 -34.24
C ASP A 299 -69.35 0.42 -34.36
N SER A 300 -68.80 -0.26 -33.36
CA SER A 300 -67.58 -0.11 -32.58
C SER A 300 -66.67 -1.32 -32.80
N LEU A 301 -65.38 -1.21 -32.42
CA LEU A 301 -64.47 -2.28 -31.94
C LEU A 301 -63.05 -1.67 -31.87
N VAL A 302 -62.52 -1.34 -30.69
CA VAL A 302 -61.73 -2.17 -29.76
C VAL A 302 -60.49 -2.82 -30.37
N GLN A 303 -59.32 -2.29 -30.00
CA GLN A 303 -58.19 -3.01 -29.44
C GLN A 303 -57.39 -2.09 -28.52
#